data_AF-A0A846MAU3-F1
#
_entry.id   AF-A0A846MAU3-F1
#
_cell.length_a   1.000
_cell.length_b   1.000
_cell.length_c   1.000
_cell.angle_alpha   90.00
_cell.angle_beta   90.00
_cell.angle_gamma   90.00
#
_symmetry.space_group_name_H-M   'P 1'
#
loop_
_entity.id
_entity.type
_entity.pdbx_description
1 polymer ?
#
loop_
_entity_poly.entity_id
_entity_poly.type
_entity_poly.pdbx_seq_one_letter_code
_entity_poly.pdbx_strand_id
1 'polypeptide(L)'
;MGRWTFLLGGMIVWAAHFFALYAIASIFLTTPLARVFTVVVSVGCLAADAWLFRRALAAPHMDDIDGWSRTMALLMIGISAIAVLWQAFPAVLI
;
A
#
# COMPACT_ATOMS: atom_id res chain seq x y z
N MET A 1 -7.92 5.89 -15.08
CA MET A 1 -6.61 6.04 -14.39
C MET A 1 -5.59 6.37 -15.46
N GLY A 2 -4.88 7.49 -15.34
CA GLY A 2 -3.76 7.79 -16.24
C GLY A 2 -2.62 6.81 -16.01
N ARG A 3 -1.75 6.60 -17.01
CA ARG A 3 -0.64 5.63 -16.97
C ARG A 3 0.23 5.76 -15.71
N TRP A 4 0.48 7.00 -15.28
CA TRP A 4 1.23 7.33 -14.06
C TRP A 4 0.55 6.88 -12.77
N THR A 5 -0.78 7.04 -12.66
CA THR A 5 -1.53 6.63 -11.45
C THR A 5 -1.54 5.12 -11.26
N PHE A 6 -1.44 4.35 -12.34
CA PHE A 6 -1.34 2.91 -12.29
C PHE A 6 0.08 2.45 -11.88
N LEU A 7 1.12 3.05 -12.49
CA LEU A 7 2.52 2.79 -12.16
C LEU A 7 2.85 3.10 -10.69
N LEU A 8 2.36 4.23 -10.19
CA LEU A 8 2.64 4.72 -8.85
C LEU A 8 1.62 4.23 -7.82
N GLY A 9 0.63 3.40 -8.19
CA GLY A 9 -0.46 2.99 -7.32
C GLY A 9 0.02 2.42 -5.99
N GLY A 10 0.94 1.45 -6.03
CA GLY A 10 1.55 0.89 -4.81
C GLY A 10 2.31 1.93 -4.00
N MET A 11 3.10 2.81 -4.63
CA MET A 11 3.84 3.85 -3.91
C MET A 11 2.91 4.89 -3.25
N ILE A 12 1.76 5.18 -3.86
CA ILE A 12 0.73 6.05 -3.27
C ILE A 12 0.10 5.38 -2.05
N VAL A 13 -0.22 4.08 -2.14
CA VAL A 13 -0.76 3.31 -1.01
C VAL A 13 0.25 3.31 0.15
N TRP A 14 1.51 3.01 -0.14
CA TRP A 14 2.59 3.05 0.85
C TRP A 14 2.75 4.44 1.49
N ALA A 15 2.77 5.51 0.70
CA ALA A 15 2.92 6.86 1.23
C ALA A 15 1.76 7.23 2.15
N ALA A 16 0.52 6.93 1.73
CA ALA A 16 -0.66 7.15 2.56
C ALA A 16 -0.59 6.36 3.88
N HIS A 17 -0.16 5.10 3.81
CA HIS A 17 0.05 4.26 4.99
C HIS A 17 1.08 4.87 5.95
N PHE A 18 2.25 5.28 5.42
CA PHE A 18 3.31 5.88 6.22
C PHE A 18 2.85 7.14 6.97
N PHE A 19 2.18 8.06 6.28
CA PHE A 19 1.65 9.28 6.90
C PHE A 19 0.57 8.97 7.93
N ALA A 20 -0.30 7.99 7.67
CA ALA A 20 -1.32 7.57 8.61
C ALA A 20 -0.70 7.01 9.89
N LEU A 21 0.28 6.10 9.79
CA LEU A 21 0.98 5.57 10.96
C LEU A 21 1.72 6.66 11.73
N TYR A 22 2.37 7.60 11.03
CA TYR A 22 3.04 8.73 11.65
C TYR A 22 2.06 9.61 12.45
N ALA A 23 0.89 9.92 11.88
CA ALA A 23 -0.15 10.68 12.56
C ALA A 23 -0.70 9.92 13.77
N ILE A 24 -0.97 8.62 13.63
CA ILE A 24 -1.46 7.77 14.73
C ILE A 24 -0.45 7.76 15.88
N ALA A 25 0.82 7.50 15.58
CA ALA A 25 1.89 7.47 16.59
C ALA A 25 2.06 8.82 17.29
N SER A 26 1.90 9.92 16.55
CA SER A 26 2.07 11.29 17.08
C SER A 26 0.90 11.74 17.96
N ILE A 27 -0.33 11.25 17.70
CA ILE A 27 -1.55 11.65 18.43
C ILE A 27 -1.86 10.69 19.59
N PHE A 28 -1.77 9.39 19.33
CA PHE A 28 -2.22 8.35 20.27
C PHE A 28 -1.07 7.63 21.00
N LEU A 29 0.19 7.97 20.69
CA LEU A 29 1.39 7.40 21.33
C LEU A 29 1.36 5.85 21.30
N THR A 30 1.72 5.18 22.40
CA THR A 30 1.75 3.72 22.54
C THR A 30 0.46 3.14 23.13
N THR A 31 -0.67 3.85 22.97
CA THR A 31 -1.95 3.39 23.54
C THR A 31 -2.51 2.16 22.79
N PRO A 32 -3.37 1.35 23.44
CA PRO A 32 -4.07 0.27 22.76
C PRO A 32 -4.89 0.74 21.55
N LEU A 33 -5.42 1.96 21.60
CA LEU A 33 -6.17 2.56 20.51
C LEU A 33 -5.28 2.84 19.28
N ALA A 34 -4.03 3.28 19.49
CA ALA A 34 -3.05 3.44 18.42
C ALA A 34 -2.82 2.12 17.68
N ARG A 35 -2.68 1.00 18.41
CA ARG A 35 -2.50 -0.34 17.83
C ARG A 35 -3.69 -0.77 16.99
N VAL A 36 -4.92 -0.53 17.47
CA VAL A 36 -6.14 -0.84 16.72
C VAL A 36 -6.20 -0.03 15.41
N PHE A 37 -5.92 1.27 15.46
CA PHE A 37 -5.90 2.10 14.24
C PHE A 37 -4.81 1.68 13.27
N THR A 38 -3.60 1.38 13.76
CA THR A 38 -2.51 0.83 12.95
C THR A 38 -2.97 -0.43 12.22
N VAL A 39 -3.59 -1.38 12.90
CA VAL A 39 -4.09 -2.62 12.28
C VAL A 39 -5.15 -2.32 11.22
N VAL A 40 -6.15 -1.49 11.55
CA VAL A 40 -7.24 -1.15 10.61
C VAL A 40 -6.70 -0.48 9.35
N VAL A 41 -5.80 0.49 9.50
CA VAL A 41 -5.16 1.19 8.37
C VAL A 41 -4.30 0.23 7.54
N SER A 42 -3.48 -0.60 8.19
CA SER A 42 -2.61 -1.57 7.52
C SER A 42 -3.42 -2.57 6.69
N VAL A 43 -4.51 -3.13 7.26
CA VAL A 43 -5.41 -4.05 6.55
C VAL A 43 -6.08 -3.35 5.38
N GLY A 44 -6.53 -2.10 5.54
CA GLY A 44 -7.09 -1.30 4.46
C GLY A 44 -6.11 -1.09 3.30
N CYS A 45 -4.85 -0.77 3.60
CA CYS A 45 -3.79 -0.60 2.61
C CYS A 45 -3.46 -1.93 1.89
N LEU A 46 -3.36 -3.05 2.62
CA LEU A 46 -3.16 -4.37 2.01
C LEU A 46 -4.34 -4.77 1.10
N ALA A 47 -5.57 -4.44 1.48
CA ALA A 47 -6.73 -4.66 0.63
C ALA A 47 -6.68 -3.81 -0.65
N ALA A 48 -6.20 -2.57 -0.55
CA ALA A 48 -5.97 -1.70 -1.71
C ALA A 48 -4.87 -2.24 -2.63
N ASP A 49 -3.75 -2.70 -2.08
CA ASP A 49 -2.67 -3.35 -2.85
C ASP A 49 -3.16 -4.63 -3.53
N ALA A 50 -3.95 -5.47 -2.84
CA ALA A 50 -4.56 -6.66 -3.43
C ALA A 50 -5.56 -6.32 -4.55
N TRP A 51 -6.30 -5.23 -4.43
CA TRP A 51 -7.17 -4.74 -5.49
C TRP A 51 -6.38 -4.24 -6.70
N LEU A 52 -5.33 -3.43 -6.49
CA LEU A 52 -4.43 -2.95 -7.54
C LEU A 52 -3.74 -4.11 -8.25
N PHE A 53 -3.27 -5.11 -7.52
CA PHE A 53 -2.65 -6.32 -8.05
C PHE A 53 -3.61 -7.08 -8.96
N ARG A 54 -4.84 -7.36 -8.49
CA ARG A 54 -5.87 -8.02 -9.30
C ARG A 54 -6.19 -7.22 -10.58
N ARG A 55 -6.28 -5.90 -10.46
CA ARG A 55 -6.52 -5.02 -11.62
C ARG A 55 -5.36 -5.05 -12.62
N ALA A 56 -4.13 -5.08 -12.14
CA ALA A 56 -2.92 -5.18 -12.98
C ALA A 56 -2.80 -6.54 -13.69
N LEU A 57 -3.35 -7.60 -13.11
CA LEU A 57 -3.43 -8.91 -13.74
C LEU A 57 -4.59 -9.03 -14.74
N ALA A 58 -5.74 -8.42 -14.44
CA ALA A 58 -6.95 -8.48 -15.26
C ALA A 58 -6.95 -7.50 -16.45
N ALA A 59 -6.01 -6.56 -16.50
CA ALA A 59 -5.84 -5.70 -17.66
C ALA A 59 -5.50 -6.57 -18.89
N PRO A 60 -6.34 -6.57 -19.95
CA PRO A 60 -5.99 -7.21 -21.23
C PRO A 60 -4.65 -6.65 -21.71
N HIS A 61 -4.00 -7.32 -22.68
CA HIS A 61 -2.97 -6.68 -23.51
C HIS A 61 -3.63 -5.49 -24.23
N MET A 62 -3.84 -4.39 -23.52
CA MET A 62 -4.21 -3.12 -24.09
C MET A 62 -2.91 -2.58 -24.64
N ASP A 63 -2.88 -2.31 -25.94
CA ASP A 63 -1.77 -1.76 -26.71
C ASP A 63 -1.18 -0.43 -26.14
N ASP A 64 -1.60 0.01 -24.94
CA ASP A 64 -1.20 1.22 -24.22
C ASP A 64 -0.33 0.97 -22.96
N ILE A 65 -0.29 -0.25 -22.41
CA ILE A 65 0.55 -0.57 -21.24
C ILE A 65 1.55 -1.64 -21.64
N ASP A 66 2.75 -1.19 -22.05
CA ASP A 66 3.89 -2.06 -22.30
C ASP A 66 4.11 -3.03 -21.13
N GLY A 67 4.50 -4.27 -21.43
CA GLY A 67 4.77 -5.30 -20.41
C GLY A 67 5.74 -4.83 -19.32
N TRP A 68 6.66 -3.92 -19.66
CA TRP A 68 7.53 -3.24 -18.71
C TRP A 68 6.77 -2.42 -17.66
N SER A 69 5.78 -1.62 -18.07
CA SER A 69 4.98 -0.78 -17.17
C SER A 69 4.16 -1.63 -16.20
N ARG A 70 3.63 -2.77 -16.69
CA ARG A 70 2.93 -3.74 -15.84
C ARG A 70 3.87 -4.38 -14.82
N THR A 71 5.06 -4.80 -15.23
CA THR A 71 6.07 -5.35 -14.30
C THR A 71 6.47 -4.33 -13.25
N MET A 72 6.72 -3.08 -13.63
CA MET A 72 7.03 -2.01 -12.68
C MET A 72 5.89 -1.76 -11.71
N ALA A 73 4.65 -1.68 -12.17
CA ALA A 73 3.48 -1.50 -11.30
C ALA A 73 3.36 -2.64 -10.28
N LEU A 74 3.52 -3.89 -10.72
CA LEU A 74 3.47 -5.06 -9.84
C LEU A 74 4.61 -5.06 -8.81
N LEU A 75 5.83 -4.67 -9.19
CA LEU A 75 6.94 -4.52 -8.26
C LEU A 75 6.67 -3.44 -7.23
N MET A 76 6.14 -2.28 -7.64
CA MET A 76 5.81 -1.20 -6.72
C MET A 76 4.70 -1.59 -5.74
N ILE A 77 3.68 -2.33 -6.20
CA ILE A 77 2.64 -2.90 -5.32
C ILE A 77 3.25 -3.90 -4.34
N GLY A 78 4.15 -4.78 -4.80
CA GLY A 78 4.84 -5.74 -3.93
C GLY A 78 5.70 -5.07 -2.86
N ILE A 79 6.47 -4.04 -3.23
CA ILE A 79 7.27 -3.24 -2.30
C ILE A 79 6.36 -2.53 -1.29
N SER A 80 5.24 -1.96 -1.73
CA SER A 80 4.24 -1.35 -0.84
C SER A 80 3.75 -2.36 0.20
N ALA A 81 3.29 -3.53 -0.24
CA ALA A 81 2.76 -4.55 0.67
C ALA A 81 3.81 -5.01 1.70
N ILE A 82 5.06 -5.23 1.28
CA ILE A 82 6.16 -5.60 2.18
C ILE A 82 6.40 -4.47 3.20
N ALA A 83 6.45 -3.23 2.74
CA ALA A 83 6.69 -2.08 3.61
C ALA A 83 5.54 -1.86 4.61
N VAL A 84 4.28 -2.04 4.19
CA VAL A 84 3.10 -1.99 5.06
C VAL A 84 3.22 -3.05 6.17
N LEU A 85 3.50 -4.31 5.80
CA LEU A 85 3.68 -5.39 6.77
C LEU A 85 4.84 -5.11 7.74
N TRP A 86 5.98 -4.68 7.21
CA TRP A 86 7.16 -4.37 8.00
C TRP A 86 6.94 -3.22 8.96
N GLN A 87 6.19 -2.18 8.57
CA GLN A 87 5.89 -1.02 9.43
C GLN A 87 4.80 -1.32 10.45
N ALA A 88 3.79 -2.11 10.07
CA ALA A 88 2.72 -2.51 10.97
C ALA A 88 3.22 -3.43 12.09
N PHE A 89 4.17 -4.32 11.79
CA PHE A 89 4.69 -5.31 12.75
C PHE A 89 5.26 -4.71 14.05
N PRO A 90 6.26 -3.80 14.04
CA PRO A 90 6.75 -3.18 15.27
C PRO A 90 5.69 -2.28 15.92
N ALA A 91 4.84 -1.62 15.11
CA ALA A 91 3.81 -0.71 15.62
C ALA A 91 2.69 -1.41 16.41
N VAL A 92 2.50 -2.72 16.23
CA VAL A 92 1.56 -3.51 17.06
C VAL A 92 2.22 -4.16 18.28
N LEU A 93 3.55 -4.30 18.28
CA LEU A 93 4.31 -4.92 19.37
C LEU A 93 4.68 -3.94 20.48
N ILE A 94 4.89 -2.67 20.13
CA ILE A 94 5.27 -1.58 21.04
C ILE A 94 4.02 -0.88 21.58
#